data_AF-A0A657B494-F1
#
_entry.id   AF-A0A657B494-F1
#
_cell.length_a   1.000
_cell.length_b   1.000
_cell.length_c   1.000
_cell.angle_alpha   90.00
_cell.angle_beta   90.00
_cell.angle_gamma   90.00
#
_symmetry.space_group_name_H-M   'P 1'
#
loop_
_entity.id
_entity.type
_entity.pdbx_description
1 polymer ?
#
loop_
_entity_poly.entity_id
_entity_poly.type
_entity_poly.pdbx_seq_one_letter_code
_entity_poly.pdbx_strand_id
1 'polypeptide(L)'
;MSTLSLEELNVVLNKAQQMRDTNQDPDLIAETLLNFERRYRAAEHVVEAAKVYLHSGESGTEHARLVKMIEAFEKSEKQASDGTFGLG
;
A
#
# COMPACT_ATOMS: atom_id res chain seq x y z
N MET A 1 17.61 10.60 -8.14
CA MET A 1 16.33 10.96 -7.51
C MET A 1 16.58 11.07 -6.02
N SER A 2 16.25 12.19 -5.39
CA SER A 2 16.36 12.33 -3.93
C SER A 2 15.28 11.48 -3.28
N THR A 3 15.66 10.58 -2.39
CA THR A 3 14.73 9.85 -1.52
C THR A 3 14.20 10.80 -0.46
N LEU A 4 12.87 10.89 -0.32
CA LEU A 4 12.25 11.65 0.76
C LEU A 4 12.58 10.99 2.11
N SER A 5 12.82 11.79 3.14
CA SER A 5 12.81 11.32 4.52
C SER A 5 11.40 10.87 4.92
N LEU A 6 11.29 10.09 6.00
CA LEU A 6 9.99 9.69 6.56
C LEU A 6 9.13 10.90 6.95
N GLU A 7 9.76 11.96 7.45
CA GLU A 7 9.09 13.21 7.82
C GLU A 7 8.53 13.93 6.58
N GLU A 8 9.34 14.07 5.53
CA GLU A 8 8.88 14.67 4.27
C GLU A 8 7.78 13.83 3.61
N LEU A 9 7.91 12.50 3.63
CA LEU A 9 6.88 11.59 3.12
C LEU A 9 5.55 11.80 3.88
N ASN A 10 5.58 11.87 5.21
CA ASN A 10 4.39 12.14 6.01
C ASN A 10 3.77 13.50 5.69
N VAL A 11 4.58 14.54 5.47
CA VAL A 11 4.09 15.86 5.06
C VAL A 11 3.37 15.77 3.71
N VAL A 12 3.95 15.11 2.72
CA VAL A 12 3.35 14.98 1.38
C VAL A 12 2.05 14.15 1.44
N LEU A 13 2.03 13.04 2.18
CA LEU A 13 0.83 12.22 2.32
C LEU A 13 -0.31 12.96 3.04
N ASN A 14 0.00 13.71 4.09
CA ASN A 14 -0.98 14.56 4.77
C ASN A 14 -1.53 15.64 3.82
N LYS A 15 -0.68 16.21 2.97
CA LYS A 15 -1.12 17.19 1.98
C LYS A 15 -2.03 16.57 0.92
N ALA A 16 -1.69 15.38 0.44
CA ALA A 16 -2.53 14.63 -0.50
C ALA A 16 -3.90 14.31 0.14
N GLN A 17 -3.90 13.85 1.39
CA GLN A 17 -5.14 13.60 2.12
C GLN A 17 -6.01 14.86 2.21
N GLN A 18 -5.42 16.00 2.54
CA GLN A 18 -6.11 17.29 2.55
C GLN A 18 -6.70 17.65 1.19
N MET A 19 -5.93 17.50 0.10
CA MET A 19 -6.38 17.83 -1.27
C MET A 19 -7.61 17.02 -1.67
N ARG A 20 -7.60 15.71 -1.37
CA ARG A 20 -8.77 14.86 -1.61
C ARG A 20 -9.99 15.32 -0.80
N ASP A 21 -9.80 15.55 0.49
CA ASP A 21 -10.89 15.86 1.41
C ASP A 21 -11.52 17.24 1.14
N THR A 22 -10.76 18.18 0.60
CA THR A 22 -11.25 19.52 0.20
C THR A 22 -11.69 19.59 -1.26
N ASN A 23 -11.73 18.46 -1.98
CA ASN A 23 -12.04 18.39 -3.41
C ASN A 23 -11.11 19.28 -4.28
N GLN A 24 -9.86 19.44 -3.83
CA GLN A 24 -8.78 20.19 -4.49
C GLN A 24 -7.81 19.24 -5.20
N ASP A 25 -8.34 18.17 -5.80
CA ASP A 25 -7.58 17.18 -6.54
C ASP A 25 -8.16 16.96 -7.95
N PRO A 26 -8.24 18.02 -8.78
CA PRO A 26 -8.93 17.96 -10.07
C PRO A 26 -8.28 16.98 -11.06
N ASP A 27 -6.97 16.81 -10.95
CA ASP A 27 -6.17 15.91 -11.78
C ASP A 27 -5.87 14.57 -11.08
N LEU A 28 -6.49 14.33 -9.90
CA LEU A 28 -6.46 13.07 -9.17
C LEU A 28 -5.04 12.62 -8.76
N ILE A 29 -4.15 13.60 -8.59
CA ILE A 29 -2.75 13.40 -8.19
C ILE A 29 -2.68 12.96 -6.74
N ALA A 30 -3.50 13.55 -5.87
CA ALA A 30 -3.53 13.17 -4.47
C ALA A 30 -4.13 11.78 -4.27
N GLU A 31 -5.24 11.46 -4.92
CA GLU A 31 -5.82 10.11 -4.90
C GLU A 31 -4.83 9.08 -5.43
N THR A 32 -4.15 9.37 -6.54
CA THR A 32 -3.13 8.48 -7.12
C THR A 32 -1.97 8.25 -6.14
N LEU A 33 -1.46 9.30 -5.49
CA LEU A 33 -0.36 9.19 -4.53
C LEU A 33 -0.77 8.38 -3.29
N LEU A 34 -1.95 8.65 -2.73
CA LEU A 34 -2.47 7.91 -1.58
C LEU A 34 -2.71 6.44 -1.95
N ASN A 35 -3.21 6.18 -3.15
CA ASN A 35 -3.39 4.82 -3.64
C ASN A 35 -2.06 4.08 -3.78
N PHE A 36 -1.05 4.73 -4.38
CA PHE A 36 0.28 4.16 -4.50
C PHE A 36 0.89 3.84 -3.14
N GLU A 37 0.77 4.75 -2.17
CA GLU A 37 1.30 4.53 -0.82
C GLU A 37 0.64 3.34 -0.12
N ARG A 38 -0.69 3.20 -0.21
CA ARG A 38 -1.42 2.05 0.34
C ARG A 38 -0.94 0.74 -0.28
N ARG A 39 -0.79 0.70 -1.60
CA ARG A 39 -0.32 -0.48 -2.35
C ARG A 39 1.12 -0.84 -1.97
N TYR A 40 1.99 0.17 -1.86
CA TYR A 40 3.37 0.00 -1.45
C TYR A 40 3.48 -0.59 -0.03
N ARG A 41 2.73 -0.07 0.95
CA ARG A 41 2.69 -0.64 2.31
C ARG A 41 2.18 -2.07 2.35
N ALA A 42 1.15 -2.38 1.55
CA ALA A 42 0.63 -3.73 1.48
C ALA A 42 1.68 -4.71 0.93
N ALA A 43 2.45 -4.30 -0.09
CA ALA A 43 3.57 -5.08 -0.59
C ALA A 43 4.70 -5.24 0.45
N GLU A 44 5.04 -4.18 1.19
CA GLU A 44 6.03 -4.26 2.29
C GLU A 44 5.61 -5.29 3.35
N HIS A 45 4.34 -5.34 3.73
CA HIS A 45 3.83 -6.33 4.68
C HIS A 45 3.97 -7.76 4.18
N VAL A 46 3.74 -8.01 2.88
CA VAL A 46 3.97 -9.33 2.27
C VAL A 46 5.45 -9.69 2.32
N VAL A 47 6.34 -8.76 2.00
CA VAL A 47 7.80 -8.97 2.05
C VAL A 47 8.25 -9.28 3.47
N GLU A 48 7.76 -8.56 4.47
CA GLU A 48 8.10 -8.84 5.88
C GLU A 48 7.58 -10.21 6.33
N ALA A 49 6.36 -10.59 5.97
CA ALA A 49 5.85 -11.93 6.25
C ALA A 49 6.68 -13.03 5.56
N ALA A 50 7.13 -12.79 4.32
CA ALA A 50 7.97 -13.73 3.58
C ALA A 50 9.34 -13.89 4.25
N LYS A 51 9.96 -12.79 4.70
CA LYS A 51 11.20 -12.84 5.49
C LYS A 51 11.00 -13.67 6.75
N VAL A 52 9.96 -13.41 7.54
CA VAL A 52 9.71 -14.17 8.78
C VAL A 52 9.55 -15.66 8.49
N TYR A 53 8.75 -16.02 7.48
CA TYR A 53 8.57 -17.41 7.07
C TYR A 53 9.89 -18.09 6.68
N LEU A 54 10.71 -17.44 5.84
CA LEU A 54 12.00 -17.99 5.40
C LEU A 54 12.97 -18.23 6.56
N HIS A 55 12.94 -17.40 7.60
CA HIS A 55 13.77 -17.57 8.79
C HIS A 55 13.15 -18.55 9.81
N SER A 56 11.91 -18.97 9.64
CA SER A 56 11.18 -19.82 10.58
C SER A 56 11.42 -21.33 10.42
N GLY A 57 12.13 -21.75 9.37
CA GLY A 57 12.40 -23.17 9.10
C GLY A 57 11.14 -23.98 8.84
N GLU A 58 10.27 -23.50 7.95
CA GLU A 58 9.01 -24.17 7.55
C GLU A 58 7.95 -24.24 8.66
N SER A 59 7.87 -23.21 9.52
CA SER A 59 6.77 -23.09 10.49
C SER A 59 5.42 -23.02 9.79
N GLY A 60 4.53 -23.99 10.07
CA GLY A 60 3.16 -23.99 9.53
C GLY A 60 2.34 -22.75 9.92
N THR A 61 2.62 -22.16 11.09
CA THR A 61 1.97 -20.92 11.53
C THR A 61 2.40 -19.73 10.68
N GLU A 62 3.71 -19.58 10.42
CA GLU A 62 4.21 -18.48 9.60
C GLU A 62 3.88 -18.67 8.12
N HIS A 63 3.81 -19.93 7.64
CA HIS A 63 3.28 -20.24 6.32
C HIS A 63 1.84 -19.75 6.17
N ALA A 64 0.95 -20.11 7.11
CA ALA A 64 -0.45 -19.69 7.08
C ALA A 64 -0.57 -18.16 7.17
N ARG A 65 0.30 -17.49 7.92
CA ARG A 65 0.36 -16.03 8.00
C ARG A 65 0.78 -15.41 6.66
N LEU A 66 1.82 -15.94 6.03
CA LEU A 66 2.28 -15.47 4.71
C LEU A 66 1.18 -15.60 3.66
N VAL A 67 0.52 -16.77 3.58
CA VAL A 67 -0.59 -16.99 2.64
C VAL A 67 -1.70 -15.95 2.85
N LYS A 68 -2.13 -15.71 4.10
CA LYS A 68 -3.13 -14.68 4.40
C LYS A 68 -2.72 -13.26 3.97
N MET A 69 -1.43 -12.92 4.11
CA MET A 69 -0.92 -11.61 3.68
C MET A 69 -0.93 -11.49 2.14
N ILE A 70 -0.56 -12.55 1.43
CA ILE A 70 -0.61 -12.61 -0.04
C ILE A 70 -2.07 -12.46 -0.52
N GLU A 71 -3.00 -13.22 0.05
CA GLU A 71 -4.44 -13.14 -0.30
C GLU A 71 -5.02 -11.74 -0.04
N ALA A 72 -4.64 -11.11 1.07
CA ALA A 72 -5.06 -9.75 1.39
C ALA A 72 -4.52 -8.72 0.38
N PHE A 73 -3.26 -8.86 -0.01
CA PHE A 73 -2.63 -8.03 -1.03
C PHE A 73 -3.33 -8.21 -2.39
N GLU A 74 -3.49 -9.45 -2.87
CA GLU A 74 -4.17 -9.75 -4.13
C GLU A 74 -5.60 -9.22 -4.18
N LYS A 75 -6.34 -9.33 -3.06
CA LYS A 75 -7.69 -8.77 -2.95
C LYS A 75 -7.69 -7.25 -3.08
N SER A 76 -6.71 -6.57 -2.46
CA SER A 76 -6.59 -5.11 -2.56
C SER A 76 -6.24 -4.65 -3.97
N GLU A 77 -5.39 -5.39 -4.68
CA GLU A 77 -5.04 -5.11 -6.08
C GLU A 77 -6.21 -5.36 -7.03
N LYS A 78 -6.99 -6.42 -6.80
CA LYS A 78 -8.18 -6.72 -7.59
C LYS A 78 -9.29 -5.67 -7.42
N GLN A 79 -9.48 -5.18 -6.19
CA GLN A 79 -10.41 -4.06 -5.94
C GLN A 79 -9.96 -2.78 -6.64
N ALA A 80 -8.65 -2.55 -6.76
CA ALA A 80 -8.10 -1.43 -7.52
C ALA A 80 -8.24 -1.60 -9.05
N SER A 81 -8.23 -2.85 -9.56
CA SER A 81 -8.38 -3.13 -11.00
C SER A 81 -9.83 -3.14 -11.48
N ASP A 82 -10.77 -3.58 -10.63
CA ASP A 82 -12.19 -3.72 -10.99
C ASP A 82 -12.94 -2.38 -10.99
N GLY A 83 -12.36 -1.32 -10.43
CA GLY A 83 -12.93 0.02 -10.41
C GLY A 83 -11.91 1.06 -10.87
N THR A 84 -11.98 1.47 -12.14
CA THR A 84 -11.69 2.82 -12.63
C THR A 84 -10.61 3.59 -11.85
N PHE A 85 -9.41 3.04 -11.58
CA PHE A 85 -8.35 3.76 -10.86
C PHE A 85 -8.77 4.50 -9.55
N GLY A 86 -9.90 4.15 -8.92
CA GLY A 86 -10.49 4.95 -7.82
C GLY A 86 -10.98 6.37 -8.21
N LEU A 87 -11.22 6.64 -9.50
CA LEU A 87 -11.57 7.96 -10.08
C LEU A 87 -13.05 8.09 -10.46
N GLY A 88 -13.90 7.18 -9.97
CA GLY A 88 -15.33 7.13 -10.26
C GLY A 88 -16.18 7.85 -9.22
#